data_AF-A0A2D4PU70-F1
#
_entry.id   AF-A0A2D4PU70-F1
#
_cell.length_a   1.000
_cell.length_b   1.000
_cell.length_c   1.000
_cell.angle_alpha   90.00
_cell.angle_beta   90.00
_cell.angle_gamma   90.00
#
_symmetry.space_group_name_H-M   'P 1'
#
loop_
_entity.id
_entity.type
_entity.pdbx_description
1 polymer ?
#
loop_
_entity_poly.entity_id
_entity_poly.type
_entity_poly.pdbx_seq_one_letter_code
_entity_poly.pdbx_strand_id
1 'polypeptide(L)'
;EEEQVKETMIAWGKNFGHGIDLEKWQKLWSQNYKMTMSTAYKENLYKMLYMWHLPPSRIARMFKDKSDKCWKCHQTPGSYYHMWWTCSEAKKYWTKIHTWL
;
A
#
# COMPACT_ATOMS: atom_id res chain seq x y z
N GLU A 1 6.84 2.02 -20.80
CA GLU A 1 6.54 1.77 -19.37
C GLU A 1 5.35 2.60 -18.83
N GLU A 2 4.43 3.10 -19.67
CA GLU A 2 3.48 4.17 -19.26
C GLU A 2 2.12 3.70 -18.68
N GLU A 3 1.84 2.40 -18.57
CA GLU A 3 0.45 1.94 -18.38
C GLU A 3 0.07 1.57 -16.93
N GLN A 4 1.02 1.12 -16.10
CA GLN A 4 0.72 0.71 -14.71
C GLN A 4 0.33 1.88 -13.79
N VAL A 5 0.76 3.11 -14.09
CA VAL A 5 0.55 4.29 -13.22
C VAL A 5 -0.94 4.69 -13.15
N LYS A 6 -1.76 4.35 -14.15
CA LYS A 6 -3.19 4.74 -14.19
C LYS A 6 -4.10 3.77 -13.41
N GLU A 7 -3.91 2.46 -13.57
CA GLU A 7 -4.80 1.46 -12.94
C GLU A 7 -4.70 1.47 -11.41
N THR A 8 -3.47 1.53 -10.88
CA THR A 8 -3.27 1.53 -9.43
C THR A 8 -3.78 2.82 -8.79
N MET A 9 -3.64 3.95 -9.48
CA MET A 9 -4.20 5.23 -9.04
C MET A 9 -5.74 5.17 -8.93
N ILE A 10 -6.41 4.53 -9.89
CA ILE A 10 -7.88 4.30 -9.82
C ILE A 10 -8.22 3.39 -8.65
N ALA A 11 -7.46 2.31 -8.43
CA ALA A 11 -7.68 1.39 -7.31
C ALA A 11 -7.53 2.08 -5.96
N TRP A 12 -6.51 2.93 -5.80
CA TRP A 12 -6.33 3.75 -4.61
C TRP A 12 -7.45 4.78 -4.45
N GLY A 13 -7.86 5.46 -5.52
CA GLY A 13 -8.98 6.40 -5.47
C GLY A 13 -10.29 5.76 -4.99
N LYS A 14 -10.57 4.52 -5.44
CA LYS A 14 -11.71 3.73 -4.94
C LYS A 14 -11.59 3.43 -3.44
N ASN A 15 -10.40 3.09 -2.95
CA ASN A 15 -10.17 2.84 -1.52
C ASN A 15 -10.33 4.10 -0.66
N PHE A 16 -9.90 5.26 -1.17
CA PHE A 16 -10.01 6.54 -0.47
C PHE A 16 -11.38 7.21 -0.59
N GLY A 17 -12.20 6.76 -1.56
CA GLY A 17 -13.53 7.32 -1.81
C GLY A 17 -13.53 8.61 -2.63
N HIS A 18 -12.40 8.98 -3.24
CA HIS A 18 -12.29 10.13 -4.13
C HIS A 18 -11.24 9.93 -5.22
N GLY A 19 -11.37 10.66 -6.33
CA GLY A 19 -10.37 10.66 -7.39
C GLY A 19 -9.02 11.18 -6.90
N ILE A 20 -7.93 10.62 -7.43
CA ILE A 20 -6.57 11.10 -7.19
C ILE A 20 -6.13 11.87 -8.43
N ASP A 21 -5.65 13.09 -8.21
CA ASP A 21 -5.09 13.91 -9.27
C ASP A 21 -3.74 13.35 -9.75
N LEU A 22 -3.57 13.26 -11.06
CA LEU A 22 -2.40 12.64 -11.68
C LEU A 22 -1.12 13.42 -11.38
N GLU A 23 -1.18 14.76 -11.39
CA GLU A 23 -0.02 15.61 -11.12
C GLU A 23 0.44 15.43 -9.66
N LYS A 24 -0.50 15.42 -8.71
CA LYS A 24 -0.21 15.11 -7.31
C LYS A 24 0.38 13.71 -7.14
N TRP A 25 -0.16 12.70 -7.84
CA TRP A 25 0.35 11.34 -7.79
C TRP A 25 1.80 11.25 -8.31
N GLN A 26 2.09 11.88 -9.45
CA GLN A 26 3.44 11.94 -10.02
C GLN A 26 4.40 12.75 -9.15
N LYS A 27 3.93 13.82 -8.50
CA LYS A 27 4.73 14.58 -7.54
C LYS A 27 5.12 13.74 -6.34
N LEU A 28 4.17 13.02 -5.73
CA LEU A 28 4.45 12.10 -4.63
C LEU A 28 5.47 11.04 -5.02
N TRP A 29 5.37 10.50 -6.24
CA TRP A 29 6.35 9.57 -6.78
C TRP A 29 7.75 10.19 -6.91
N SER A 30 7.85 11.30 -7.63
CA SER A 30 9.12 11.96 -7.95
C SER A 30 9.87 12.45 -6.71
N GLN A 31 9.16 12.72 -5.61
CA GLN A 31 9.76 13.09 -4.33
C GLN A 31 10.22 11.85 -3.54
N ASN A 32 9.38 10.83 -3.44
CA ASN A 32 9.66 9.64 -2.63
C ASN A 32 10.87 8.83 -3.14
N TYR A 33 11.10 8.74 -4.46
CA TYR A 33 12.25 7.98 -4.98
C TYR A 33 13.62 8.62 -4.62
N LYS A 34 13.64 9.93 -4.34
CA LYS A 34 14.85 10.70 -3.97
C LYS A 34 15.11 10.73 -2.46
N MET A 35 14.12 10.39 -1.65
CA MET A 35 14.14 10.59 -0.19
C MET A 35 15.14 9.69 0.54
N THR A 36 15.51 8.55 -0.04
CA THR A 36 16.41 7.58 0.59
C THR A 36 17.32 6.92 -0.44
N MET A 37 18.55 6.61 -0.04
CA MET A 37 19.48 5.83 -0.86
C MET A 37 19.36 4.32 -0.63
N SER A 38 18.66 3.90 0.43
CA SER A 38 18.46 2.49 0.70
C SER A 38 17.50 1.87 -0.31
N THR A 39 18.01 0.88 -1.06
CA THR A 39 17.23 0.11 -2.03
C THR A 39 16.02 -0.57 -1.40
N ALA A 40 16.17 -1.10 -0.18
CA ALA A 40 15.07 -1.76 0.54
C ALA A 40 13.90 -0.80 0.84
N TYR A 41 14.21 0.45 1.22
CA TYR A 41 13.16 1.45 1.45
C TYR A 41 12.50 1.89 0.15
N LYS A 42 13.26 2.08 -0.94
CA LYS A 42 12.70 2.36 -2.27
C LYS A 42 11.75 1.24 -2.72
N GLU A 43 12.17 -0.01 -2.58
CA GLU A 43 11.35 -1.16 -2.92
C GLU A 43 10.06 -1.21 -2.11
N ASN A 44 10.11 -0.92 -0.80
CA ASN A 44 8.91 -0.85 0.03
C ASN A 44 7.94 0.25 -0.43
N LEU A 45 8.45 1.43 -0.77
CA LEU A 45 7.64 2.50 -1.35
C LEU A 45 6.99 2.07 -2.66
N TYR A 46 7.72 1.35 -3.52
CA TYR A 46 7.20 0.86 -4.80
C TYR A 46 6.11 -0.20 -4.58
N LYS A 47 6.36 -1.15 -3.68
CA LYS A 47 5.39 -2.17 -3.27
C LYS A 47 4.09 -1.57 -2.76
N MET A 48 4.17 -0.43 -2.08
CA MET A 48 3.02 0.29 -1.57
C MET A 48 2.29 1.06 -2.67
N LEU A 49 3.00 1.96 -3.33
CA LEU A 49 2.43 2.90 -4.29
C LEU A 49 1.80 2.16 -5.47
N TYR A 50 2.51 1.18 -6.02
CA TYR A 50 2.08 0.40 -7.18
C TYR A 50 1.25 -0.84 -6.84
N MET A 51 1.03 -1.11 -5.56
CA MET A 51 0.38 -2.35 -5.14
C MET A 51 1.03 -3.60 -5.78
N TRP A 52 2.38 -3.63 -5.81
CA TRP A 52 3.15 -4.66 -6.52
C TRP A 52 3.14 -6.03 -5.84
N HIS A 53 3.19 -6.11 -4.51
CA HIS A 53 3.09 -7.39 -3.81
C HIS A 53 1.68 -8.02 -3.85
N LEU A 54 1.55 -9.29 -3.50
CA LEU A 54 0.24 -9.92 -3.36
C LEU A 54 -0.20 -9.85 -1.90
N PRO A 55 -1.36 -9.25 -1.59
CA PRO A 55 -1.87 -9.22 -0.23
C PRO A 55 -2.57 -10.55 0.10
N PRO A 56 -2.76 -10.91 1.38
CA PRO A 56 -3.36 -12.17 1.82
C PRO A 56 -4.67 -12.52 1.10
N SER A 57 -5.54 -11.52 0.92
CA SER A 57 -6.81 -11.68 0.19
C SER A 57 -6.64 -12.16 -1.26
N ARG A 58 -5.60 -11.71 -1.98
CA ARG A 58 -5.32 -12.21 -3.33
C ARG A 58 -4.64 -13.58 -3.30
N ILE A 59 -3.74 -13.80 -2.34
CA ILE A 59 -3.02 -15.07 -2.19
C ILE A 59 -4.01 -16.21 -1.90
N ALA A 60 -4.95 -16.02 -0.96
CA ALA A 60 -5.96 -17.02 -0.61
C ALA A 60 -6.89 -17.38 -1.77
N ARG A 61 -7.08 -16.47 -2.74
CA ARG A 61 -7.82 -16.74 -3.97
C ARG A 61 -7.05 -17.63 -4.95
N MET A 62 -5.72 -17.54 -4.94
CA MET A 62 -4.84 -18.36 -5.80
C MET A 62 -4.56 -19.74 -5.17
N PHE A 63 -4.40 -19.77 -3.85
CA PHE A 63 -3.98 -20.95 -3.10
C PHE A 63 -4.97 -21.23 -1.96
N LYS A 64 -5.75 -22.31 -2.09
CA LYS A 64 -6.85 -22.65 -1.16
C LYS A 64 -6.39 -22.95 0.26
N ASP A 65 -5.12 -23.33 0.45
CA ASP A 65 -4.50 -23.61 1.75
C ASP A 65 -4.02 -22.35 2.48
N LYS A 66 -4.06 -21.18 1.83
CA LYS A 66 -3.61 -19.93 2.41
C LYS A 66 -4.76 -19.15 3.04
N SER A 67 -4.49 -18.61 4.23
CA SER A 67 -5.42 -17.73 4.92
C SER A 67 -5.55 -16.38 4.21
N ASP A 68 -6.76 -15.87 4.13
CA ASP A 68 -7.06 -14.53 3.63
C ASP A 68 -6.78 -13.44 4.67
N LYS A 69 -6.49 -13.81 5.92
CA LYS A 69 -6.36 -12.90 7.05
C LYS A 69 -5.10 -12.03 6.96
N CYS A 70 -5.25 -10.80 7.43
CA CYS A 70 -4.16 -9.84 7.54
C CYS A 70 -2.98 -10.40 8.36
N TRP A 71 -1.76 -10.28 7.84
CA TRP A 71 -0.54 -10.74 8.52
C TRP A 71 -0.20 -9.98 9.81
N LYS A 72 -0.86 -8.85 10.08
CA LYS A 72 -0.60 -8.01 11.25
C LYS A 72 -1.63 -8.28 12.36
N CYS A 73 -2.91 -8.06 12.07
CA CYS A 73 -3.96 -8.21 13.09
C CYS A 73 -4.60 -9.60 13.12
N HIS A 74 -4.41 -10.43 12.10
CA HIS A 74 -4.98 -11.78 11.95
C HIS A 74 -6.53 -11.87 12.03
N GLN A 75 -7.25 -10.75 11.99
CA GLN A 75 -8.70 -10.70 12.22
C GLN A 75 -9.51 -10.54 10.93
N THR A 76 -9.16 -9.54 10.12
CA THR A 76 -9.87 -9.17 8.89
C THR A 76 -9.12 -9.62 7.64
N PRO A 77 -9.79 -9.81 6.50
CA PRO A 77 -9.13 -10.09 5.24
C PRO A 77 -8.05 -9.03 4.93
N GLY A 78 -6.86 -9.50 4.59
CA GLY A 78 -5.72 -8.65 4.25
C GLY A 78 -5.87 -8.10 2.85
N SER A 79 -6.62 -7.01 2.69
CA SER A 79 -6.55 -6.17 1.50
C SER A 79 -5.37 -5.19 1.61
N TYR A 80 -4.94 -4.64 0.48
CA TYR A 80 -3.91 -3.58 0.47
C TYR A 80 -4.27 -2.41 1.37
N TYR A 81 -5.46 -1.85 1.19
CA TYR A 81 -5.92 -0.70 1.96
C TYR A 81 -5.96 -1.03 3.47
N HIS A 82 -6.42 -2.23 3.81
CA HIS A 82 -6.42 -2.66 5.20
C HIS A 82 -5.01 -2.78 5.78
N MET A 83 -4.12 -3.52 5.13
CA MET A 83 -2.79 -3.81 5.66
C MET A 83 -1.95 -2.57 5.95
N TRP A 84 -2.17 -1.51 5.18
CA TRP A 84 -1.38 -0.28 5.25
C TRP A 84 -2.05 0.85 6.02
N TRP A 85 -3.38 0.99 5.93
CA TRP A 85 -4.07 2.15 6.47
C TRP A 85 -5.09 1.82 7.55
N THR A 86 -5.94 0.82 7.35
CA THR A 86 -7.07 0.58 8.27
C THR A 86 -6.76 -0.40 9.40
N CYS A 87 -5.74 -1.24 9.25
CA CYS A 87 -5.31 -2.21 10.26
C CYS A 87 -4.93 -1.51 11.58
N SER A 88 -5.49 -1.99 12.69
CA SER A 88 -5.21 -1.47 14.04
C SER A 88 -3.72 -1.48 14.36
N GLU A 89 -3.03 -2.58 14.04
CA GLU A 89 -1.60 -2.72 14.31
C GLU A 89 -0.75 -1.81 13.42
N ALA A 90 -1.17 -1.59 12.17
CA ALA A 90 -0.51 -0.61 11.30
C ALA A 90 -0.71 0.82 11.82
N LYS A 91 -1.94 1.16 12.23
CA LYS A 91 -2.24 2.48 12.82
C LYS A 91 -1.40 2.78 14.05
N LYS A 92 -1.22 1.83 14.97
CA LYS A 92 -0.34 2.01 16.14
C LYS A 92 1.08 2.44 15.73
N TYR A 93 1.62 1.85 14.67
CA TYR A 93 2.94 2.24 14.14
C TYR A 93 2.93 3.65 13.55
N TRP A 94 1.93 3.97 12.71
CA TRP A 94 1.80 5.30 12.12
C TRP A 94 1.62 6.41 13.15
N THR A 95 0.82 6.16 14.20
CA THR A 95 0.65 7.12 15.30
C THR A 95 1.99 7.41 15.98
N LYS A 96 2.83 6.40 16.22
CA LYS A 96 4.17 6.62 16.79
C LYS A 96 5.05 7.50 15.91
N ILE A 97 5.03 7.27 14.59
CA ILE A 97 5.78 8.11 13.64
C ILE A 97 5.25 9.55 13.67
N HIS A 98 3.94 9.72 13.61
CA HIS A 98 3.31 11.05 13.62
C HIS A 98 3.57 11.80 14.93
N THR A 99 3.67 11.11 16.07
CA THR A 99 4.03 11.76 17.34
C THR A 99 5.52 12.06 17.44
N TRP A 100 6.36 11.33 16.72
CA TRP A 100 7.81 11.53 16.72
C TRP A 100 8.26 12.69 15.82
N LEU A 101 7.56 12.88 14.69
CA LEU A 101 7.74 14.01 13.76
C LEU A 101 7.07 15.28 14.28
#